data_AF-A0A914YMD5-F1
#
_entry.id   AF-A0A914YMD5-F1
#
_cell.length_a   1.000
_cell.length_b   1.000
_cell.length_c   1.000
_cell.angle_alpha   90.00
_cell.angle_beta   90.00
_cell.angle_gamma   90.00
#
_symmetry.space_group_name_H-M   'P 1'
#
loop_
_entity.id
_entity.type
_entity.pdbx_description
1 polymer ?
#
loop_
_entity_poly.entity_id
_entity_poly.type
_entity_poly.pdbx_seq_one_letter_code
_entity_poly.pdbx_strand_id
1 'polypeptide(L)'
;MMYQRPDLMHRMLEINAQTTCDYLNNQIRAGAQAVMLFDSWGGVLSDSLFQEFSLAYTRKVVDGLIREHDGKRVPVIVFTKGGGMWLEDIAGCGADAMGVDWTVNLSRARARIGDKWPCKAIWTP
;
A
#
# COMPACT_ATOMS: atom_id res chain seq x y z
N MET A 1 6.41 -22.19 -1.58
CA MET A 1 5.23 -21.95 -2.42
C MET A 1 5.48 -20.89 -3.48
N MET A 2 5.86 -19.65 -3.12
CA MET A 2 6.21 -18.59 -4.09
C MET A 2 7.17 -19.06 -5.21
N TYR A 3 8.29 -19.69 -4.86
CA TYR A 3 9.28 -20.18 -5.85
C TYR A 3 8.91 -21.48 -6.58
N GLN A 4 8.08 -22.32 -5.96
CA GLN A 4 7.81 -23.69 -6.47
C GLN A 4 6.48 -23.79 -7.21
N ARG A 5 5.50 -22.96 -6.83
CA ARG A 5 4.13 -22.92 -7.33
C ARG A 5 3.64 -21.46 -7.34
N PRO A 6 4.27 -20.59 -8.15
CA PRO A 6 3.89 -19.18 -8.25
C PRO A 6 2.43 -19.02 -8.69
N ASP A 7 1.91 -19.94 -9.51
CA ASP A 7 0.51 -20.01 -9.92
C ASP A 7 -0.46 -20.04 -8.73
N LEU A 8 -0.18 -20.88 -7.73
CA LEU A 8 -1.02 -20.98 -6.53
C LEU A 8 -0.83 -19.77 -5.63
N MET A 9 0.39 -19.24 -5.53
CA MET A 9 0.67 -18.03 -4.75
C MET A 9 -0.12 -16.84 -5.32
N HIS A 10 -0.08 -16.62 -6.64
CA HIS A 10 -0.84 -15.56 -7.28
C HIS A 10 -2.35 -15.72 -7.07
N ARG A 11 -2.87 -16.95 -7.14
CA ARG A 11 -4.29 -17.19 -6.88
C ARG A 11 -4.68 -16.85 -5.43
N MET A 12 -3.84 -17.20 -4.46
CA MET A 12 -4.07 -16.85 -3.06
C MET A 12 -4.02 -15.34 -2.85
N LEU A 13 -3.03 -14.67 -3.42
CA LEU A 13 -2.89 -13.21 -3.32
C LEU A 13 -4.04 -12.48 -4.01
N GLU A 14 -4.56 -13.00 -5.13
CA GLU A 14 -5.73 -12.42 -5.80
C GLU A 14 -6.97 -12.45 -4.90
N ILE A 15 -7.26 -13.61 -4.30
CA ILE A 15 -8.39 -13.76 -3.38
C ILE A 15 -8.22 -12.85 -2.17
N ASN A 16 -7.00 -12.77 -1.62
CA ASN A 16 -6.70 -11.93 -0.47
C ASN A 16 -6.86 -10.44 -0.80
N ALA A 17 -6.36 -9.99 -1.96
CA ALA A 17 -6.50 -8.61 -2.42
C ALA A 17 -7.98 -8.25 -2.61
N GLN A 18 -8.77 -9.09 -3.28
CA GLN A 18 -10.19 -8.85 -3.48
C GLN A 18 -10.92 -8.76 -2.12
N THR A 19 -10.69 -9.73 -1.24
CA THR A 19 -11.34 -9.77 0.08
C THR A 19 -10.94 -8.57 0.94
N THR A 20 -9.67 -8.14 0.89
CA THR A 20 -9.18 -6.96 1.62
C THR A 20 -9.82 -5.68 1.09
N CYS A 21 -9.91 -5.54 -0.24
CA CYS A 21 -10.58 -4.42 -0.88
C CYS A 21 -12.05 -4.32 -0.45
N ASP A 22 -12.78 -5.44 -0.50
CA ASP A 22 -14.19 -5.49 -0.10
C ASP A 22 -14.37 -5.16 1.38
N TYR A 23 -13.47 -5.68 2.23
CA TYR A 23 -13.48 -5.40 3.66
C TYR A 23 -13.26 -3.92 3.96
N LEU A 24 -12.25 -3.29 3.35
CA LEU A 24 -11.98 -1.87 3.51
C LEU A 24 -13.11 -1.00 2.96
N ASN A 25 -13.67 -1.35 1.81
CA ASN A 25 -14.84 -0.65 1.26
C ASN A 25 -16.06 -0.74 2.18
N ASN A 26 -16.27 -1.86 2.86
CA ASN A 26 -17.32 -1.99 3.86
C ASN A 26 -17.06 -1.14 5.11
N GLN A 27 -15.80 -1.01 5.55
CA GLN A 27 -15.46 -0.07 6.62
C GLN A 27 -15.75 1.38 6.21
N ILE A 28 -15.43 1.75 4.98
CA ILE A 28 -15.73 3.09 4.44
C ILE A 28 -17.23 3.35 4.48
N ARG A 29 -18.03 2.41 3.96
CA ARG A 29 -19.50 2.50 4.00
C ARG A 29 -20.06 2.53 5.43
N ALA A 30 -19.39 1.90 6.38
CA ALA A 30 -19.73 1.94 7.80
C ALA A 30 -19.31 3.26 8.49
N GLY A 31 -18.63 4.18 7.78
CA GLY A 31 -18.27 5.51 8.26
C GLY A 31 -16.78 5.74 8.49
N ALA A 32 -15.89 4.81 8.07
CA ALA A 32 -14.45 5.05 8.14
C ALA A 32 -14.05 6.22 7.23
N GLN A 33 -13.40 7.22 7.80
CA GLN A 33 -13.04 8.47 7.11
C GLN A 33 -11.66 8.40 6.45
N ALA A 34 -10.85 7.39 6.78
CA ALA A 34 -9.58 7.05 6.17
C ALA A 34 -9.34 5.55 6.34
N VAL A 35 -8.59 4.94 5.43
CA VAL A 35 -8.22 3.52 5.51
C VAL A 35 -6.72 3.36 5.33
N MET A 36 -6.15 2.35 5.99
CA MET A 36 -4.74 2.02 5.85
C MET A 36 -4.57 0.55 5.48
N LEU A 37 -3.76 0.29 4.46
CA LEU A 37 -3.30 -1.03 4.07
C LEU A 37 -1.91 -1.28 4.65
N PHE A 38 -1.81 -2.31 5.49
CA PHE A 38 -0.57 -2.69 6.15
C PHE A 38 0.05 -3.92 5.48
N ASP A 39 1.18 -3.73 4.82
CA ASP A 39 2.08 -4.80 4.41
C ASP A 39 3.22 -4.93 5.43
N SER A 40 2.99 -5.75 6.45
CA SER A 40 3.95 -5.97 7.53
C SER A 40 5.15 -6.82 7.14
N TRP A 41 5.11 -7.48 5.97
CA TRP A 41 6.10 -8.47 5.56
C TRP A 41 6.78 -8.17 4.23
N GLY A 42 6.36 -7.17 3.46
CA GLY A 42 6.95 -6.83 2.17
C GLY A 42 8.48 -6.64 2.19
N GLY A 43 9.03 -6.10 3.27
CA GLY A 43 10.48 -5.91 3.44
C GLY A 43 11.32 -7.19 3.56
N VAL A 44 10.71 -8.39 3.63
CA VAL A 44 11.44 -9.66 3.59
C VAL A 44 11.65 -10.18 2.17
N LEU A 45 11.01 -9.56 1.17
CA LEU A 45 11.10 -9.94 -0.23
C LEU A 45 12.30 -9.28 -0.90
N SER A 46 12.88 -9.95 -1.90
CA SER A 46 13.80 -9.27 -2.82
C SER A 46 13.03 -8.29 -3.70
N ASP A 47 13.74 -7.35 -4.31
CA ASP A 47 13.16 -6.32 -5.18
C ASP A 47 12.12 -6.86 -6.18
N SER A 48 12.50 -7.79 -7.04
CA SER A 48 11.60 -8.38 -8.05
C SER A 48 10.35 -9.02 -7.43
N LEU A 49 10.52 -9.74 -6.31
CA LEU A 49 9.42 -10.43 -5.65
C LEU A 49 8.50 -9.45 -4.91
N PHE A 50 9.04 -8.37 -4.37
CA PHE A 50 8.23 -7.31 -3.79
C PHE A 50 7.31 -6.70 -4.84
N GLN A 51 7.86 -6.34 -6.01
CA GLN A 51 7.08 -5.75 -7.10
C GLN A 51 5.95 -6.70 -7.56
N GLU A 52 6.28 -7.98 -7.76
CA GLU A 52 5.37 -8.99 -8.31
C GLU A 52 4.34 -9.54 -7.30
N PHE A 53 4.77 -9.85 -6.08
CA PHE A 53 3.94 -10.57 -5.09
C PHE A 53 3.40 -9.68 -3.98
N SER A 54 3.86 -8.43 -3.83
CA SER A 54 3.28 -7.48 -2.87
C SER A 54 2.73 -6.22 -3.54
N LEU A 55 3.57 -5.44 -4.21
CA LEU A 55 3.18 -4.12 -4.70
C LEU A 55 2.10 -4.20 -5.78
N ALA A 56 2.16 -5.18 -6.68
CA ALA A 56 1.12 -5.42 -7.67
C ALA A 56 -0.27 -5.61 -7.03
N TYR A 57 -0.34 -6.36 -5.93
CA TYR A 57 -1.59 -6.61 -5.21
C TYR A 57 -2.01 -5.42 -4.35
N THR A 58 -1.04 -4.71 -3.76
CA THR A 58 -1.27 -3.43 -3.07
C THR A 58 -1.94 -2.43 -4.01
N ARG A 59 -1.42 -2.27 -5.24
CA ARG A 59 -2.03 -1.43 -6.28
C ARG A 59 -3.46 -1.85 -6.59
N LYS A 60 -3.70 -3.15 -6.82
CA LYS A 60 -5.06 -3.66 -7.05
C LYS A 60 -6.03 -3.32 -5.93
N VAL A 61 -5.62 -3.45 -4.67
CA VAL A 61 -6.46 -3.06 -3.53
C VAL A 61 -6.72 -1.56 -3.59
N VAL A 62 -5.69 -0.73 -3.68
CA VAL A 62 -5.80 0.73 -3.68
C VAL A 62 -6.69 1.26 -4.81
N ASP A 63 -6.59 0.67 -6.01
CA ASP A 63 -7.39 1.02 -7.18
C ASP A 63 -8.88 0.65 -7.01
N GLY A 64 -9.18 -0.38 -6.23
CA GLY A 64 -10.55 -0.83 -5.94
C GLY A 64 -11.23 -0.11 -4.77
N LEU A 65 -10.51 0.75 -4.04
CA LEU A 65 -11.05 1.44 -2.86
C LEU A 65 -11.95 2.62 -3.23
N ILE A 66 -13.04 2.78 -2.49
CA ILE A 66 -13.89 3.97 -2.51
C ILE A 66 -13.06 5.19 -2.09
N ARG A 67 -12.98 6.20 -2.96
CA ARG A 67 -12.18 7.42 -2.72
C ARG A 67 -12.99 8.60 -2.19
N GLU A 68 -14.32 8.49 -2.20
CA GLU A 68 -15.25 9.49 -1.68
C GLU A 68 -16.46 8.80 -1.07
N HIS A 69 -16.84 9.22 0.14
CA HIS A 69 -18.03 8.73 0.84
C HIS A 69 -18.63 9.87 1.68
N ASP A 70 -19.96 9.98 1.71
CA ASP A 70 -20.69 11.07 2.37
C ASP A 70 -20.19 12.49 2.01
N GLY A 71 -19.86 12.70 0.72
CA GLY A 71 -19.38 13.99 0.19
C GLY A 71 -17.99 14.40 0.66
N LYS A 72 -17.22 13.46 1.23
CA LYS A 72 -15.84 13.68 1.69
C LYS A 72 -14.89 12.68 1.04
N ARG A 73 -13.71 13.16 0.65
CA ARG A 73 -12.61 12.28 0.21
C ARG A 73 -12.20 11.37 1.36
N VAL A 74 -11.99 10.09 1.05
CA VAL A 74 -11.49 9.06 1.98
C VAL A 74 -10.02 8.82 1.67
N PRO A 75 -9.07 9.25 2.53
CA PRO A 75 -7.66 9.02 2.30
C PRO A 75 -7.30 7.54 2.44
N VAL A 76 -6.48 7.05 1.52
CA VAL A 76 -5.89 5.71 1.55
C VAL A 76 -4.42 5.82 1.93
N ILE A 77 -4.00 5.08 2.95
CA ILE A 77 -2.62 5.06 3.43
C ILE A 77 -2.03 3.68 3.14
N VAL A 78 -0.81 3.61 2.63
CA VAL A 78 -0.08 2.34 2.48
C VAL A 78 1.15 2.34 3.36
N PHE A 79 1.38 1.25 4.09
CA PHE A 79 2.58 1.06 4.89
C PHE A 79 3.20 -0.29 4.55
N THR A 80 4.46 -0.28 4.11
CA THR A 80 5.26 -1.48 3.91
C THR A 80 6.44 -1.45 4.86
N LYS A 81 6.47 -2.36 5.84
CA LYS A 81 7.61 -2.48 6.76
C LYS A 81 8.84 -2.97 6.00
N GLY A 82 9.97 -2.29 6.17
CA GLY A 82 11.21 -2.55 5.43
C GLY A 82 11.17 -2.04 3.99
N GLY A 83 10.16 -1.25 3.60
CA GLY A 83 9.96 -0.76 2.23
C GLY A 83 10.82 0.45 1.84
N GLY A 84 11.81 0.83 2.64
CA GLY A 84 12.59 2.06 2.45
C GLY A 84 13.37 2.16 1.13
N MET A 85 13.62 1.04 0.45
CA MET A 85 14.21 1.04 -0.89
C MET A 85 13.20 1.37 -1.99
N TRP A 86 11.92 1.03 -1.81
CA TRP A 86 10.83 1.14 -2.79
C TRP A 86 9.93 2.36 -2.58
N LEU A 87 10.45 3.43 -1.97
CA LEU A 87 9.64 4.60 -1.62
C LEU A 87 8.93 5.21 -2.82
N GLU A 88 9.60 5.30 -3.97
CA GLU A 88 9.05 5.84 -5.22
C GLU A 88 8.01 4.89 -5.84
N ASP A 89 8.20 3.57 -5.71
CA ASP A 89 7.26 2.58 -6.27
C ASP A 89 5.97 2.50 -5.45
N ILE A 90 6.10 2.55 -4.11
CA ILE A 90 4.97 2.63 -3.18
C ILE A 90 4.29 3.99 -3.32
N ALA A 91 5.06 5.08 -3.40
CA ALA A 91 4.56 6.37 -3.85
C ALA A 91 4.31 6.38 -5.38
N GLY A 92 3.98 5.25 -6.00
CA GLY A 92 3.43 5.17 -7.34
C GLY A 92 2.13 4.36 -7.36
N CYS A 93 1.69 3.85 -6.21
CA CYS A 93 0.59 2.88 -6.13
C CYS A 93 -0.82 3.50 -6.05
N GLY A 94 -0.96 4.82 -6.10
CA GLY A 94 -2.24 5.53 -5.99
C GLY A 94 -2.72 5.84 -4.55
N ALA A 95 -1.90 5.58 -3.54
CA ALA A 95 -2.19 5.92 -2.14
C ALA A 95 -2.14 7.44 -1.89
N ASP A 96 -2.92 7.92 -0.91
CA ASP A 96 -2.93 9.32 -0.48
C ASP A 96 -1.84 9.67 0.54
N ALA A 97 -1.23 8.67 1.16
CA ALA A 97 -0.05 8.82 2.02
C ALA A 97 0.67 7.48 2.13
N MET A 98 1.94 7.54 2.51
CA MET A 98 2.76 6.37 2.78
C MET A 98 3.31 6.43 4.20
N GLY A 99 3.21 5.32 4.91
CA GLY A 99 3.90 5.14 6.17
C GLY A 99 5.36 4.72 5.94
N VAL A 100 6.27 5.21 6.77
CA VAL A 100 7.68 4.79 6.77
C VAL A 100 8.07 4.27 8.15
N ASP A 101 8.94 3.25 8.19
CA ASP A 101 9.47 2.74 9.46
C ASP A 101 10.73 3.49 9.91
N TRP A 102 11.20 3.17 11.12
CA TRP A 102 12.32 3.83 11.78
C TRP A 102 13.67 3.70 11.06
N THR A 103 13.82 2.78 10.09
CA THR A 103 15.05 2.63 9.32
C THR A 103 15.20 3.73 8.26
N VAL A 104 14.10 4.44 7.95
CA VAL A 104 14.06 5.47 6.92
C VAL A 104 14.14 6.86 7.56
N ASN A 105 15.12 7.65 7.15
CA ASN A 105 15.18 9.05 7.53
C ASN A 105 14.06 9.83 6.82
N LEU A 106 13.14 10.43 7.59
CA LEU A 106 11.98 11.15 7.05
C LEU A 106 12.36 12.29 6.09
N SER A 107 13.40 13.05 6.39
CA SER A 107 13.84 14.15 5.53
C SER A 107 14.32 13.63 4.17
N ARG A 108 15.04 12.51 4.15
CA ARG A 108 15.47 11.85 2.91
C ARG A 108 14.30 11.25 2.15
N ALA A 109 13.36 10.59 2.83
CA ALA A 109 12.15 10.07 2.21
C ALA A 109 11.35 11.21 1.55
N ARG A 110 11.17 12.32 2.28
CA ARG A 110 10.50 13.52 1.76
C ARG A 110 11.22 14.11 0.56
N ALA A 111 12.56 14.17 0.56
CA ALA A 111 13.32 14.65 -0.59
C ALA A 111 13.19 13.75 -1.83
N ARG A 112 13.02 12.43 -1.64
CA ARG A 112 12.87 11.45 -2.75
C ARG A 112 11.50 11.53 -3.42
N ILE A 113 10.43 11.67 -2.63
CA ILE A 113 9.04 11.60 -3.14
C ILE A 113 8.35 12.98 -3.24
N GLY A 114 8.81 13.98 -2.48
CA GLY A 114 8.04 15.19 -2.15
C GLY A 114 7.74 16.13 -3.31
N ASP A 115 8.58 16.16 -4.35
CA ASP A 115 8.36 17.03 -5.52
C ASP A 115 7.53 16.37 -6.62
N LYS A 116 7.38 15.03 -6.58
CA LYS A 116 6.74 14.24 -7.64
C LYS A 116 5.39 13.65 -7.23
N TRP A 117 5.04 13.73 -5.95
CA TRP A 117 3.90 13.03 -5.38
C TRP A 117 2.84 14.03 -4.86
N PRO A 118 1.58 13.94 -5.30
CA PRO A 118 0.53 14.88 -4.89
C PRO A 118 0.09 14.75 -3.42
N CYS A 119 0.67 13.84 -2.64
CA CYS A 119 0.24 13.52 -1.28
C CYS A 119 0.98 14.26 -0.18
N LYS A 120 0.21 14.58 0.87
CA LYS A 120 0.54 15.62 1.85
C LYS A 120 1.24 15.14 3.12
N ALA A 121 1.44 13.83 3.33
CA ALA A 121 1.99 13.33 4.59
C ALA A 121 2.80 12.04 4.44
N ILE A 122 3.99 12.04 5.07
CA ILE A 122 4.73 10.84 5.46
C ILE A 122 4.38 10.59 6.92
N TRP A 123 3.88 9.40 7.24
CA TRP A 123 3.43 9.05 8.58
C TRP A 123 4.36 8.02 9.22
N THR A 124 4.62 8.16 10.51
CA THR A 124 5.28 7.14 11.33
C THR A 124 4.25 6.62 12.33
N PRO A 125 4.06 5.30 12.47
CA PRO A 125 3.24 4.74 13.54
C PRO A 125 3.80 5.03 14.94
#